data_AF-A0A7K4B9Q3-F1
#
_entry.id   AF-A0A7K4B9Q3-F1
#
_cell.length_a   1.000
_cell.length_b   1.000
_cell.length_c   1.000
_cell.angle_alpha   90.00
_cell.angle_beta   90.00
_cell.angle_gamma   90.00
#
_symmetry.space_group_name_H-M   'P 1'
#
loop_
_entity.id
_entity.type
_entity.pdbx_description
1 polymer ?
#
loop_
_entity_poly.entity_id
_entity_poly.type
_entity_poly.pdbx_seq_one_letter_code
_entity_poly.pdbx_strand_id
1 'polypeptide(L)' 'MESDSCPKCGGKLIKSGFAIRSGGKRQKYQCKECGYVFVEEKGEGRGDL' A
#
# COMPACT_ATOMS: atom_id res chain seq x y z
N MET A 1 -15.52 1.44 -2.70
CA MET A 1 -14.63 2.35 -3.46
C MET A 1 -13.52 2.72 -2.49
N GLU A 2 -12.65 1.75 -2.20
CA GLU A 2 -11.60 1.89 -1.21
C GLU A 2 -10.54 2.91 -1.68
N SER A 3 -10.06 3.73 -0.76
CA SER A 3 -9.17 4.86 -1.03
C SER A 3 -7.78 4.45 -1.52
N ASP A 4 -7.61 4.34 -2.84
CA ASP A 4 -6.31 4.33 -3.55
C ASP A 4 -5.66 5.74 -3.64
N SER A 5 -5.90 6.59 -2.65
CA SER A 5 -5.42 7.97 -2.61
C SER A 5 -4.22 8.11 -1.68
N CYS A 6 -3.25 8.90 -2.10
CA CYS A 6 -2.03 9.12 -1.35
C CYS A 6 -2.33 9.83 -0.03
N PRO A 7 -1.88 9.33 1.12
CA PRO A 7 -2.14 9.96 2.42
C PRO A 7 -1.44 11.32 2.58
N LYS A 8 -0.50 11.67 1.70
CA LYS A 8 0.26 12.94 1.77
C LYS A 8 -0.38 14.06 0.97
N CYS A 9 -0.88 13.75 -0.23
CA CYS A 9 -1.36 14.77 -1.17
C CYS A 9 -2.74 14.46 -1.75
N GLY A 10 -3.38 13.34 -1.38
CA GLY A 10 -4.62 12.85 -1.98
C GLY A 10 -4.46 12.27 -3.40
N GLY A 11 -3.25 12.34 -3.95
CA GLY A 11 -2.98 11.98 -5.34
C GLY A 11 -3.03 10.48 -5.63
N LYS A 12 -2.99 10.11 -6.92
CA LYS A 12 -3.18 8.72 -7.34
C LYS A 12 -2.03 7.80 -6.93
N LEU A 13 -2.36 6.69 -6.26
CA LEU A 13 -1.41 5.63 -5.95
C LEU A 13 -1.29 4.63 -7.10
N ILE A 14 -0.07 4.11 -7.28
CA ILE A 14 0.26 3.05 -8.22
C ILE A 14 1.02 1.94 -7.51
N LYS A 15 0.86 0.71 -7.97
CA LYS A 15 1.59 -0.46 -7.49
C LYS A 15 3.01 -0.41 -8.07
N SER A 16 4.00 -0.16 -7.20
CA SER A 16 5.42 0.02 -7.56
C SER A 16 6.24 -1.26 -7.37
N GLY A 17 5.59 -2.36 -6.98
CA GLY A 17 6.20 -3.69 -6.83
C GLY A 17 5.90 -4.32 -5.49
N PHE A 18 6.78 -5.21 -5.02
CA PHE A 18 6.64 -5.91 -3.76
C PHE A 18 7.88 -5.72 -2.88
N ALA A 19 7.67 -5.46 -1.59
CA ALA A 19 8.72 -5.52 -0.60
C ALA A 19 8.77 -6.92 0.01
N ILE A 20 9.95 -7.55 0.00
CA ILE A 20 10.18 -8.82 0.68
C ILE A 20 10.49 -8.51 2.15
N ARG A 21 9.68 -9.01 3.07
CA ARG A 21 9.93 -8.97 4.52
C ARG A 21 9.86 -10.40 5.07
N SER A 22 10.34 -10.62 6.30
CA SER A 22 10.44 -11.95 6.92
C SER A 22 9.11 -12.72 7.00
N GLY A 23 7.97 -12.05 6.86
CA GLY A 23 6.62 -12.65 6.83
C GLY A 23 5.96 -12.73 5.44
N GLY A 24 6.72 -12.52 4.35
CA GLY A 24 6.22 -12.65 2.97
C GLY A 24 6.39 -11.40 2.10
N LYS A 25 5.74 -11.43 0.93
CA LYS A 25 5.74 -10.33 -0.05
C LYS A 25 4.62 -9.35 0.29
N ARG A 26 4.97 -8.10 0.62
CA ARG A 26 4.00 -7.02 0.83
C ARG A 26 3.94 -6.11 -0.40
N GLN A 27 2.75 -5.69 -0.79
CA GLN A 27 2.57 -4.80 -1.93
C GLN A 27 3.12 -3.41 -1.60
N LYS A 28 3.92 -2.86 -2.50
CA LYS A 28 4.48 -1.51 -2.40
C LYS A 28 3.66 -0.58 -3.29
N TYR A 29 3.25 0.54 -2.72
CA TYR A 29 2.50 1.60 -3.37
C TYR A 29 3.36 2.86 -3.46
N GLN A 30 3.25 3.56 -4.59
CA GLN A 30 3.91 4.82 -4.85
C GLN A 30 2.90 5.82 -5.39
N CYS A 31 2.91 7.04 -4.86
CA CYS A 31 2.13 8.13 -5.41
C CYS A 31 2.76 8.63 -6.70
N LYS A 32 1.96 8.74 -7.76
CA LYS A 32 2.41 9.28 -9.04
C LYS A 32 2.65 10.80 -8.99
N GLU A 33 1.98 11.50 -8.09
CA GLU A 33 2.02 12.97 -8.02
C GLU A 33 3.12 13.49 -7.11
N CYS A 34 3.15 13.07 -5.84
CA CYS A 34 4.18 13.53 -4.90
C CYS A 34 5.38 12.57 -4.75
N GLY A 35 5.33 11.38 -5.37
CA GLY A 35 6.38 10.38 -5.26
C GLY A 35 6.43 9.63 -3.92
N TYR A 36 5.49 9.86 -2.99
CA TYR A 36 5.45 9.18 -1.69
C TYR A 36 5.29 7.67 -1.84
N VAL A 37 6.10 6.90 -1.12
CA VAL A 37 6.14 5.44 -1.21
C VAL A 37 5.85 4.82 0.15
N PHE A 38 4.93 3.87 0.18
CA PHE A 38 4.66 3.07 1.36
C PHE A 38 4.33 1.62 0.99
N VAL A 39 4.42 0.72 1.96
CA VAL A 39 4.03 -0.67 1.80
C VAL A 39 2.71 -0.88 2.48
N GLU A 40 1.80 -1.58 1.83
CA GLU A 40 0.56 -2.00 2.47
C GLU A 40 0.93 -3.05 3.51
N GLU A 41 0.74 -2.68 4.76
CA GLU A 41 0.65 -3.64 5.84
C GLU A 41 -0.70 -4.32 5.62
N LYS A 42 -0.65 -5.53 5.04
CA LYS A 42 -1.84 -6.38 4.86
C LYS A 42 -2.72 -6.22 6.10
N GLY A 43 -3.94 -5.73 5.89
CA GLY A 43 -4.98 -5.79 6.89
C GLY A 43 -5.02 -7.21 7.40
N GLU A 44 -4.76 -7.35 8.69
CA GLU A 44 -5.08 -8.55 9.43
C GLU A 44 -6.60 -8.68 9.35
N GLY A 45 -7.07 -9.42 8.33
CA GLY A 45 -8.40 -9.99 8.37
C GLY A 45 -8.39 -10.96 9.53
N ARG A 46 -8.70 -10.47 10.73
CA ARG A 46 -9.36 -11.27 11.76
C ARG A 46 -10.60 -11.84 11.09
N GLY A 47 -10.46 -13.06 10.57
CA GLY A 47 -11.58 -13.97 10.45
C GLY A 47 -11.83 -14.50 11.85
N ASP A 48 -12.66 -13.79 12.60
CA ASP A 48 -13.45 -14.37 13.67
C ASP A 48 -14.27 -15.54 13.07
N LEU A 49 -13.89 -16.79 13.37
CA LEU A 49 -14.76 -17.92 13.75
C LEU A 49 -13.94 -19.21 13.96
#